data_AF-A0A7S1UN36-F1
#
_entry.id   AF-A0A7S1UN36-F1
#
_cell.length_a   1.000
_cell.length_b   1.000
_cell.length_c   1.000
_cell.angle_alpha   90.00
_cell.angle_beta   90.00
_cell.angle_gamma   90.00
#
_symmetry.space_group_name_H-M   'P 1'
#
loop_
_entity.id
_entity.type
_entity.pdbx_description
1 polymer ?
#
loop_
_entity_poly.entity_id
_entity_poly.type
_entity_poly.pdbx_seq_one_letter_code
_entity_poly.pdbx_strand_id
1 'polypeptide(L)'
;DWTYLGDTMTGWARLDNVRDLLKDVFENNIAGDYIETGVWRGGNSMFARAVMRSYGEASKRKSYVCDSFQGLPPNSRALDQGDLGWDSTPYLEVNEEIVQDGFEKYSLLDSNVVFAKGFFNETMKPLSTMIHTLAVMRLDGDMYESTV
;
A
#
# COMPACT_ATOMS: atom_id res chain seq x y z
N ASP A 1 -2.44 17.02 -4.51
CA ASP A 1 -3.69 17.12 -5.31
C ASP A 1 -4.10 15.71 -5.70
N TRP A 2 -5.24 15.55 -6.37
CA TRP A 2 -5.64 14.28 -6.97
C TRP A 2 -5.14 14.24 -8.41
N THR A 3 -4.16 13.39 -8.66
CA THR A 3 -3.44 13.36 -9.94
C THR A 3 -4.24 12.65 -11.02
N TYR A 4 -4.45 13.30 -12.16
CA TYR A 4 -5.22 12.67 -13.24
C TYR A 4 -4.52 11.40 -13.77
N LEU A 5 -3.21 11.49 -14.04
CA LEU A 5 -2.41 10.42 -14.66
C LEU A 5 -1.40 9.75 -13.74
N GLY A 6 -1.17 10.27 -12.53
CA GLY A 6 -0.17 9.69 -11.63
C GLY A 6 -0.64 8.38 -11.01
N ASP A 7 0.34 7.53 -10.68
CA ASP A 7 0.14 6.23 -10.03
C ASP A 7 0.00 6.36 -8.49
N THR A 8 0.28 7.54 -7.92
CA THR A 8 0.10 7.85 -6.49
C THR A 8 -0.29 9.31 -6.28
N MET A 9 -1.10 9.57 -5.26
CA MET A 9 -1.48 10.92 -4.81
C MET A 9 -0.75 11.38 -3.53
N THR A 10 0.25 10.60 -3.10
CA THR A 10 1.01 10.88 -1.87
C THR A 10 1.99 12.05 -2.03
N GLY A 11 2.41 12.34 -3.27
CA GLY A 11 3.33 13.42 -3.58
C GLY A 11 4.76 13.18 -3.06
N TRP A 12 5.68 14.04 -3.49
CA TRP A 12 7.11 13.81 -3.32
C TRP A 12 7.58 13.64 -1.88
N ALA A 13 7.11 14.49 -0.96
CA ALA A 13 7.56 14.43 0.44
C ALA A 13 7.25 13.09 1.12
N ARG A 14 6.08 12.48 0.81
CA ARG A 14 5.71 11.17 1.37
C ARG A 14 6.43 10.01 0.66
N LEU A 15 6.74 10.15 -0.63
CA LEU A 15 7.62 9.20 -1.33
C LEU A 15 9.05 9.25 -0.77
N ASP A 16 9.61 10.45 -0.57
CA ASP A 16 10.93 10.62 0.04
C ASP A 16 10.98 9.99 1.43
N ASN A 17 9.92 10.18 2.25
CA ASN A 17 9.81 9.54 3.55
C ASN A 17 9.85 8.00 3.45
N VAL A 18 9.12 7.39 2.52
CA VAL A 18 9.16 5.93 2.29
C VAL A 18 10.56 5.46 1.88
N ARG A 19 11.22 6.18 0.96
CA ARG A 19 12.61 5.89 0.58
C ARG A 19 13.54 5.94 1.80
N ASP A 20 13.44 6.98 2.60
CA ASP A 20 14.36 7.22 3.72
C ASP A 20 14.17 6.20 4.84
N LEU A 21 12.92 5.81 5.14
CA LEU A 21 12.62 4.73 6.09
C LEU A 21 13.15 3.37 5.61
N LEU A 22 12.94 3.04 4.33
CA LEU A 22 13.47 1.80 3.75
C LEU A 22 15.00 1.79 3.76
N LYS A 23 15.62 2.91 3.40
CA LYS A 23 17.07 3.06 3.44
C LYS A 23 17.60 2.83 4.86
N ASP A 24 16.99 3.44 5.87
CA ASP A 24 17.37 3.24 7.28
C ASP A 24 17.23 1.77 7.72
N VAL A 25 16.14 1.11 7.32
CA VAL A 25 15.94 -0.33 7.55
C VAL A 25 17.06 -1.17 6.95
N PHE A 26 17.53 -0.83 5.74
CA PHE A 26 18.60 -1.56 5.07
C PHE A 26 19.96 -1.29 5.71
N GLU A 27 20.29 -0.02 6.00
CA GLU A 27 21.56 0.39 6.60
C GLU A 27 21.75 -0.19 8.01
N ASN A 28 20.65 -0.29 8.78
CA ASN A 28 20.67 -0.84 10.14
C ASN A 28 20.34 -2.34 10.20
N ASN A 29 20.16 -3.01 9.06
CA ASN A 29 19.80 -4.43 8.98
C ASN A 29 18.56 -4.80 9.81
N ILE A 30 17.55 -3.92 9.83
CA ILE A 30 16.29 -4.18 10.54
C ILE A 30 15.53 -5.28 9.81
N ALA A 31 15.18 -6.36 10.51
CA ALA A 31 14.44 -7.47 9.93
C ALA A 31 12.98 -7.11 9.66
N GLY A 32 12.38 -7.72 8.63
CA GLY A 32 10.95 -7.62 8.34
C GLY A 32 10.61 -7.08 6.96
N ASP A 33 9.33 -7.15 6.63
CA ASP A 33 8.79 -6.82 5.32
C ASP A 33 8.23 -5.38 5.26
N TYR A 34 7.79 -4.96 4.07
CA TYR A 34 7.02 -3.73 3.86
C TYR A 34 5.55 -4.06 3.66
N ILE A 35 4.67 -3.27 4.28
CA ILE A 35 3.23 -3.32 4.02
C ILE A 35 2.69 -1.92 3.78
N GLU A 36 1.76 -1.81 2.85
CA GLU A 36 0.91 -0.64 2.65
C GLU A 36 -0.57 -1.06 2.71
N THR A 37 -1.35 -0.39 3.56
CA THR A 37 -2.80 -0.62 3.72
C THR A 37 -3.55 0.60 3.18
N GLY A 38 -4.04 0.48 1.94
CA GLY A 38 -4.59 1.59 1.15
C GLY A 38 -3.58 2.00 0.09
N VAL A 39 -3.75 1.49 -1.13
CA VAL A 39 -2.73 1.60 -2.19
C VAL A 39 -3.22 2.39 -3.40
N TRP A 40 -4.54 2.49 -3.61
CA TRP A 40 -5.13 3.11 -4.79
C TRP A 40 -4.53 2.53 -6.09
N ARG A 41 -3.89 3.34 -6.93
CA ARG A 41 -3.17 2.90 -8.15
C ARG A 41 -1.81 2.24 -7.87
N GLY A 42 -1.43 2.10 -6.60
CA GLY A 42 -0.26 1.35 -6.15
C GLY A 42 1.10 2.03 -6.32
N GLY A 43 1.15 3.30 -6.75
CA GLY A 43 2.40 3.99 -7.06
C GLY A 43 3.39 4.07 -5.92
N ASN A 44 2.91 4.14 -4.67
CA ASN A 44 3.80 4.15 -3.51
C ASN A 44 4.37 2.76 -3.23
N SER A 45 3.53 1.71 -3.24
CA SER A 45 3.99 0.31 -3.17
C SER A 45 4.97 -0.05 -4.29
N MET A 46 4.72 0.39 -5.52
CA MET A 46 5.65 0.24 -6.64
C MET A 46 6.97 0.97 -6.37
N PHE A 47 6.91 2.21 -5.88
CA PHE A 47 8.10 2.97 -5.53
C PHE A 47 8.92 2.29 -4.42
N ALA A 48 8.27 1.84 -3.34
CA ALA A 48 8.89 1.07 -2.26
C ALA A 48 9.59 -0.19 -2.80
N ARG A 49 8.93 -0.94 -3.69
CA ARG A 49 9.52 -2.12 -4.34
C ARG A 49 10.72 -1.78 -5.20
N ALA A 50 10.68 -0.67 -5.94
CA ALA A 50 11.79 -0.20 -6.75
C ALA A 50 13.00 0.20 -5.89
N VAL A 51 12.77 0.83 -4.73
CA VAL A 51 13.80 1.14 -3.74
C VAL A 51 14.41 -0.14 -3.18
N MET A 52 13.61 -1.13 -2.78
CA MET A 52 14.14 -2.43 -2.35
C MET A 52 15.01 -3.10 -3.44
N ARG A 53 14.57 -3.04 -4.70
CA ARG A 53 15.31 -3.62 -5.83
C ARG A 53 16.64 -2.91 -6.05
N SER A 54 16.69 -1.57 -5.97
CA SER A 54 17.92 -0.81 -6.20
C SER A 54 18.98 -1.03 -5.10
N TYR A 55 18.57 -1.40 -3.89
CA TYR A 55 19.47 -1.77 -2.79
C TYR A 55 19.77 -3.28 -2.73
N GLY A 56 19.23 -4.09 -3.65
CA GLY A 56 19.43 -5.55 -3.64
C GLY A 56 18.67 -6.29 -2.53
N GLU A 57 17.66 -5.65 -1.92
CA GLU A 57 16.86 -6.18 -0.81
C GLU A 57 15.56 -6.85 -1.27
N ALA A 58 15.15 -6.64 -2.53
CA ALA A 58 13.91 -7.16 -3.09
C ALA A 58 13.77 -8.71 -3.02
N SER A 59 14.87 -9.46 -3.04
CA SER A 59 14.86 -10.92 -2.90
C SER A 59 14.67 -11.40 -1.46
N LYS A 60 14.94 -10.55 -0.47
CA LYS A 60 14.93 -10.88 0.96
C LYS A 60 13.64 -10.47 1.68
N ARG A 61 12.89 -9.54 1.08
CA ARG A 61 11.75 -8.87 1.72
C ARG A 61 10.55 -8.90 0.81
N LYS A 62 9.39 -9.12 1.42
CA LYS A 62 8.09 -9.03 0.77
C LYS A 62 7.58 -7.60 0.77
N SER A 63 6.73 -7.32 -0.23
CA SER A 63 5.93 -6.11 -0.33
C SER A 63 4.47 -6.52 -0.29
N TYR A 64 3.80 -6.24 0.81
CA TYR A 64 2.37 -6.50 0.99
C TYR A 64 1.57 -5.29 0.52
N VAL A 65 0.74 -5.52 -0.50
CA VAL A 65 -0.07 -4.52 -1.20
C VAL A 65 -1.52 -4.79 -0.82
N CYS A 66 -2.01 -4.10 0.21
CA CYS A 66 -3.29 -4.41 0.85
C CYS A 66 -4.33 -3.34 0.53
N ASP A 67 -5.42 -3.74 -0.12
CA ASP A 67 -6.51 -2.84 -0.52
C ASP A 67 -7.80 -3.65 -0.74
N SER A 68 -8.95 -2.98 -0.70
CA SER A 68 -10.20 -3.57 -1.15
C SER A 68 -10.17 -3.82 -2.66
N PHE A 69 -9.42 -2.98 -3.39
CA PHE A 69 -9.46 -2.83 -4.84
C PHE A 69 -10.86 -2.54 -5.38
N GLN A 70 -11.69 -1.93 -4.52
CA GLN A 70 -13.10 -1.62 -4.72
C GLN A 70 -13.47 -0.27 -4.09
N GLY A 71 -12.47 0.55 -3.71
CA GLY A 71 -12.66 1.83 -3.03
C GLY A 71 -12.85 1.70 -1.51
N LEU A 72 -13.43 2.73 -0.91
CA LEU A 72 -13.60 2.80 0.54
C LEU A 72 -14.80 1.93 1.00
N PRO A 73 -14.78 1.42 2.24
CA PRO A 73 -15.86 0.59 2.76
C PRO A 73 -17.21 1.33 2.78
N PRO A 74 -18.30 0.71 2.29
CA PRO A 74 -19.60 1.37 2.22
C PRO A 74 -20.22 1.53 3.62
N ASN A 75 -20.92 2.65 3.85
CA ASN A 75 -21.65 2.89 5.11
C ASN A 75 -20.79 2.73 6.37
N SER A 76 -19.55 3.23 6.33
CA SER A 76 -18.75 3.44 7.53
C SER A 76 -19.62 4.06 8.63
N ARG A 77 -19.88 3.30 9.71
CA ARG A 77 -20.82 3.70 10.78
C ARG A 77 -20.34 4.90 11.60
N ALA A 78 -19.11 5.35 11.35
CA ALA A 78 -18.42 6.39 12.08
C ALA A 78 -17.72 7.39 11.13
N LEU A 79 -18.33 7.68 9.97
CA LEU A 79 -17.85 8.80 9.15
C LEU A 79 -17.87 10.07 9.99
N ASP A 80 -16.69 10.65 10.25
CA ASP A 80 -16.61 12.02 10.67
C ASP A 80 -17.31 12.88 9.60
N GLN A 81 -17.84 14.04 10.01
CA GLN A 81 -18.63 14.87 9.09
C GLN A 81 -17.85 15.28 7.82
N GLY A 82 -16.50 15.29 7.89
CA GLY A 82 -15.61 15.56 6.76
C GLY A 82 -15.45 14.41 5.76
N ASP A 83 -15.81 13.19 6.14
CA ASP A 83 -15.60 11.97 5.35
C ASP A 83 -16.88 11.54 4.61
N LEU A 84 -17.99 12.24 4.83
CA LEU A 84 -19.27 11.98 4.19
C LEU A 84 -19.16 12.03 2.66
N GLY A 85 -19.50 10.90 2.01
CA GLY A 85 -19.53 10.77 0.54
C GLY A 85 -18.23 10.32 -0.10
N TRP A 86 -17.15 10.12 0.67
CA TRP A 86 -15.89 9.59 0.14
C TRP A 86 -16.04 8.15 -0.36
N ASP A 87 -16.87 7.34 0.30
CA ASP A 87 -17.22 5.97 -0.08
C ASP A 87 -17.96 5.86 -1.41
N SER A 88 -18.50 6.96 -1.91
CA SER A 88 -19.20 7.04 -3.20
C SER A 88 -18.35 7.71 -4.28
N THR A 89 -17.03 7.79 -4.11
CA THR A 89 -16.11 8.45 -5.05
C THR A 89 -15.44 7.42 -5.98
N PRO A 90 -15.90 7.27 -7.24
CA PRO A 90 -15.40 6.22 -8.14
C PRO A 90 -13.91 6.36 -8.49
N TYR A 91 -13.35 7.56 -8.29
CA TYR A 91 -11.93 7.82 -8.51
C TYR A 91 -11.02 7.05 -7.52
N LEU A 92 -11.54 6.67 -6.36
CA LEU A 92 -10.83 5.87 -5.36
C LEU A 92 -10.99 4.36 -5.60
N GLU A 93 -11.89 3.95 -6.49
CA GLU A 93 -12.13 2.56 -6.85
C GLU A 93 -11.13 2.14 -7.95
N VAL A 94 -10.05 1.46 -7.54
CA VAL A 94 -9.04 0.95 -8.47
C VAL A 94 -8.95 -0.56 -8.35
N ASN A 95 -9.23 -1.24 -9.46
CA ASN A 95 -9.16 -2.70 -9.53
C ASN A 95 -7.73 -3.21 -9.36
N GLU A 96 -7.60 -4.41 -8.81
CA GLU A 96 -6.31 -5.07 -8.56
C GLU A 96 -5.50 -5.23 -9.85
N GLU A 97 -6.15 -5.52 -10.98
CA GLU A 97 -5.49 -5.70 -12.27
C GLU A 97 -4.74 -4.43 -12.71
N ILE A 98 -5.28 -3.24 -12.45
CA ILE A 98 -4.60 -1.97 -12.77
C ILE A 98 -3.31 -1.84 -11.95
N VAL A 99 -3.35 -2.26 -10.69
CA VAL A 99 -2.18 -2.20 -9.81
C VAL A 99 -1.14 -3.22 -10.25
N GLN A 100 -1.56 -4.45 -10.55
CA GLN A 100 -0.68 -5.50 -11.09
C GLN A 100 -0.01 -5.06 -12.39
N ASP A 101 -0.76 -4.51 -13.35
CA ASP A 101 -0.25 -3.96 -14.61
C ASP A 101 0.80 -2.88 -14.37
N GLY A 102 0.59 -2.03 -13.35
CA GLY A 102 1.58 -1.04 -12.91
C GLY A 102 2.89 -1.69 -12.47
N PHE A 103 2.83 -2.70 -11.60
CA PHE A 103 4.02 -3.44 -11.17
C PHE A 103 4.73 -4.12 -12.35
N GLU A 104 3.98 -4.75 -13.27
CA GLU A 104 4.52 -5.39 -14.46
C GLU A 104 5.22 -4.40 -15.40
N LYS A 105 4.59 -3.24 -15.65
CA LYS A 105 5.12 -2.17 -16.49
C LYS A 105 6.51 -1.71 -16.06
N TYR A 106 6.79 -1.70 -14.76
CA TYR A 106 8.10 -1.33 -14.21
C TYR A 106 9.01 -2.54 -13.88
N SER A 107 8.58 -3.74 -14.28
CA SER A 107 9.24 -5.03 -14.02
C SER A 107 9.49 -5.28 -12.54
N LEU A 108 8.54 -4.87 -11.70
CA LEU A 108 8.58 -4.96 -10.24
C LEU A 108 7.72 -6.11 -9.69
N LEU A 109 6.89 -6.73 -10.53
CA LEU A 109 6.06 -7.86 -10.14
C LEU A 109 6.89 -9.15 -10.09
N ASP A 110 6.94 -9.77 -8.92
CA ASP A 110 7.56 -11.07 -8.68
C ASP A 110 6.88 -11.78 -7.50
N SER A 111 7.37 -12.96 -7.11
CA SER A 111 6.78 -13.78 -6.04
C SER A 111 6.87 -13.16 -4.63
N ASN A 112 7.63 -12.06 -4.45
CA ASN A 112 7.73 -11.34 -3.19
C ASN A 112 6.76 -10.15 -3.12
N VAL A 113 5.99 -9.87 -4.17
CA VAL A 113 4.86 -8.94 -4.12
C VAL A 113 3.60 -9.74 -3.80
N VAL A 114 2.95 -9.41 -2.69
CA VAL A 114 1.77 -10.14 -2.19
C VAL A 114 0.58 -9.19 -2.14
N PHE A 115 -0.42 -9.45 -2.97
CA PHE A 115 -1.68 -8.72 -2.97
C PHE A 115 -2.62 -9.31 -1.92
N ALA A 116 -3.15 -8.47 -1.04
CA ALA A 116 -4.20 -8.84 -0.10
C ALA A 116 -5.49 -8.12 -0.50
N LYS A 117 -6.29 -8.79 -1.34
CA LYS A 117 -7.57 -8.26 -1.86
C LYS A 117 -8.69 -8.42 -0.84
N GLY A 118 -9.31 -7.30 -0.48
CA GLY A 118 -10.46 -7.22 0.41
C GLY A 118 -10.28 -6.15 1.48
N PHE A 119 -11.38 -5.83 2.17
CA PHE A 119 -11.33 -4.83 3.24
C PHE A 119 -10.42 -5.28 4.40
N PHE A 120 -9.83 -4.33 5.12
CA PHE A 120 -8.81 -4.64 6.13
C PHE A 120 -9.33 -5.53 7.27
N ASN A 121 -10.59 -5.38 7.66
CA ASN A 121 -11.25 -6.26 8.63
C ASN A 121 -11.36 -7.73 8.16
N GLU A 122 -11.31 -7.98 6.86
CA GLU A 122 -11.33 -9.31 6.26
C GLU A 122 -9.91 -9.84 6.02
N THR A 123 -8.98 -8.97 5.61
CA THR A 123 -7.65 -9.37 5.13
C THR A 123 -6.55 -9.34 6.19
N MET A 124 -6.60 -8.41 7.17
CA MET A 124 -5.50 -8.22 8.12
C MET A 124 -5.32 -9.42 9.05
N LYS A 125 -6.41 -10.04 9.52
CA LYS A 125 -6.33 -11.19 10.42
C LYS A 125 -5.73 -12.43 9.74
N PRO A 126 -6.19 -12.88 8.57
CA PRO A 126 -5.50 -13.94 7.82
C PRO A 126 -4.04 -13.58 7.51
N LEU A 127 -3.78 -12.35 7.06
CA LEU A 127 -2.43 -11.91 6.69
C LEU A 127 -1.45 -11.93 7.87
N SER A 128 -1.91 -11.58 9.08
CA SER A 128 -1.10 -11.62 10.31
C SER A 128 -0.60 -13.02 10.67
N THR A 129 -1.20 -14.08 10.12
CA THR A 129 -0.71 -15.46 10.31
C THR A 129 0.47 -15.81 9.40
N MET A 130 0.65 -15.03 8.32
CA MET A 130 1.71 -15.21 7.32
C MET A 130 2.85 -14.21 7.49
N ILE A 131 2.57 -13.03 8.04
CA ILE A 131 3.56 -12.00 8.33
C ILE A 131 4.21 -12.30 9.68
N HIS A 132 5.54 -12.43 9.68
CA HIS A 132 6.30 -12.63 10.93
C HIS A 132 6.82 -11.31 11.52
N THR A 133 7.30 -10.41 10.67
CA THR A 133 7.89 -9.13 11.11
C THR A 133 7.71 -8.10 10.01
N LEU A 134 7.38 -6.87 10.40
CA LEU A 134 7.30 -5.72 9.50
C LEU A 134 8.38 -4.72 9.90
N ALA A 135 9.16 -4.28 8.93
CA ALA A 135 10.15 -3.23 9.11
C ALA A 135 9.57 -1.85 8.81
N VAL A 136 8.63 -1.77 7.85
CA VAL A 136 7.88 -0.54 7.53
C VAL A 136 6.42 -0.90 7.35
N MET A 137 5.55 -0.16 8.05
CA MET A 137 4.11 -0.25 7.94
C MET A 137 3.56 1.11 7.55
N ARG A 138 3.08 1.23 6.32
CA ARG A 138 2.45 2.45 5.81
C ARG A 138 0.94 2.30 5.87
N LEU A 139 0.30 3.09 6.72
CA LEU A 139 -1.16 3.13 6.86
C LEU A 139 -1.70 4.33 6.06
N ASP A 140 -2.57 4.08 5.08
CA ASP A 140 -3.15 5.11 4.21
C ASP A 140 -4.59 4.75 3.84
N GLY A 141 -5.34 4.24 4.81
CA GLY A 141 -6.70 3.75 4.64
C GLY A 141 -7.81 4.80 4.82
N ASP A 142 -7.42 6.05 5.10
CA ASP A 142 -8.20 7.26 5.41
C ASP A 142 -9.23 7.13 6.57
N MET A 143 -10.09 6.11 6.51
CA MET A 143 -11.18 5.91 7.45
C MET A 143 -10.69 5.53 8.85
N TYR A 144 -11.47 5.93 9.86
CA TYR A 144 -11.24 5.51 11.24
C TYR A 144 -11.17 3.98 11.35
N GLU A 145 -12.19 3.27 10.86
CA GLU A 145 -12.23 1.80 10.88
C GLU A 145 -11.18 1.11 10.01
N SER A 146 -10.55 1.84 9.08
CA SER A 146 -9.42 1.33 8.31
C SER A 146 -8.11 1.39 9.10
N THR A 147 -8.06 2.22 10.15
CA THR A 147 -6.84 2.50 10.91
C THR A 147 -6.83 1.85 12.30
N VAL A 148 -8.00 1.67 12.94
CA VAL A 148 -8.13 1.16 14.33
C VAL A 148 -8.50 -0.31 14.47
#